data_AF-A0A3N5TMT6-F1
#
_entry.id   AF-A0A3N5TMT6-F1
#
_cell.length_a   1.000
_cell.length_b   1.000
_cell.length_c   1.000
_cell.angle_alpha   90.00
_cell.angle_beta   90.00
_cell.angle_gamma   90.00
#
_symmetry.space_group_name_H-M   'P 1'
#
loop_
_entity.id
_entity.type
_entity.pdbx_description
1 polymer ?
#
loop_
_entity_poly.entity_id
_entity_poly.type
_entity_poly.pdbx_seq_one_letter_code
_entity_poly.pdbx_strand_id
1 'polypeptide(L)' 'MNIQINTDDHIKGSAKLEQHTEVVVESALGHLADHVTRVEVHLSDENGKKTGGRDKRCMMEARL' A
#
# COMPACT_ATOMS: atom_id res chain seq x y z
N MET A 1 -6.12 -9.49 -10.88
CA MET A 1 -5.84 -8.91 -9.56
C MET A 1 -6.25 -7.44 -9.54
N ASN A 2 -7.04 -7.00 -8.55
CA ASN A 2 -7.40 -5.61 -8.34
C ASN A 2 -6.58 -5.04 -7.16
N ILE A 3 -5.90 -3.90 -7.32
CA ILE A 3 -5.07 -3.30 -6.27
C ILE A 3 -5.75 -2.05 -5.74
N GLN A 4 -5.91 -1.94 -4.42
CA GLN A 4 -6.49 -0.78 -3.76
C GLN A 4 -5.51 -0.23 -2.74
N ILE A 5 -5.26 1.08 -2.82
CA ILE A 5 -4.29 1.76 -1.97
C ILE A 5 -5.06 2.73 -1.09
N ASN A 6 -4.96 2.54 0.22
CA ASN A 6 -5.59 3.34 1.24
C ASN A 6 -4.50 4.06 2.03
N THR A 7 -4.55 5.38 2.06
CA THR A 7 -3.68 6.20 2.91
C THR A 7 -4.51 6.78 4.05
N ASP A 8 -3.91 6.90 5.24
CA ASP A 8 -4.52 7.67 6.33
C ASP A 8 -4.44 9.19 6.08
N ASP A 9 -5.00 9.98 7.01
CA ASP A 9 -5.01 11.45 6.93
C ASP A 9 -3.62 12.09 7.03
N HIS A 10 -2.60 11.31 7.38
CA HIS A 10 -1.23 11.79 7.57
C HIS A 10 -0.31 11.50 6.38
N ILE A 11 -0.68 10.55 5.53
CA ILE A 11 0.01 10.27 4.26
C ILE A 11 -0.75 10.93 3.11
N LYS A 12 -0.09 11.88 2.42
CA LYS A 12 -0.62 12.39 1.15
C LYS A 12 -0.57 11.29 0.10
N GLY A 13 -1.74 10.75 -0.25
CA GLY A 13 -1.96 9.93 -1.44
C GLY A 13 -1.65 10.74 -2.71
N SER A 14 -0.39 10.73 -3.11
CA SER A 14 0.04 11.32 -4.38
C SER A 14 -0.02 10.26 -5.47
N ALA A 15 -0.38 10.66 -6.70
CA ALA A 15 -0.40 9.75 -7.84
C ALA A 15 0.93 8.99 -8.03
N LYS A 16 2.06 9.63 -7.67
CA LYS A 16 3.38 9.00 -7.69
C LYS A 16 3.52 7.86 -6.67
N LEU A 17 3.00 8.06 -5.45
CA LEU A 17 3.01 7.04 -4.40
C LEU A 17 2.10 5.86 -4.78
N GLU A 18 0.92 6.17 -5.31
CA GLU A 18 -0.02 5.15 -5.78
C GLU A 18 0.59 4.31 -6.88
N GLN A 19 1.07 4.93 -7.95
CA GLN A 19 1.72 4.23 -9.07
C GLN A 19 2.94 3.42 -8.62
N HIS A 20 3.78 3.98 -7.73
CA HIS A 20 4.92 3.24 -7.22
C HIS A 20 4.51 1.99 -6.45
N THR A 21 3.49 2.12 -5.60
CA THR A 21 2.97 1.01 -4.80
C THR A 21 2.36 -0.05 -5.70
N GLU A 22 1.56 0.34 -6.69
CA GLU A 22 0.97 -0.56 -7.68
C GLU A 22 2.04 -1.37 -8.41
N VAL A 23 3.08 -0.72 -8.94
CA VAL A 23 4.19 -1.41 -9.63
C VAL A 23 4.90 -2.41 -8.72
N VAL A 24 5.13 -2.06 -7.45
CA VAL A 24 5.77 -2.96 -6.49
C VAL A 24 4.90 -4.18 -6.21
N VAL A 25 3.58 -3.97 -6.01
CA VAL A 25 2.62 -5.04 -5.75
C VAL A 25 2.48 -5.95 -6.96
N GLU A 26 2.31 -5.40 -8.15
CA GLU A 26 2.23 -6.19 -9.39
C GLU A 26 3.52 -6.97 -9.66
N SER A 27 4.68 -6.35 -9.45
CA SER A 27 5.96 -7.06 -9.62
C SER A 27 6.13 -8.21 -8.63
N ALA A 28 5.62 -8.07 -7.41
CA ALA A 28 5.76 -9.08 -6.37
C ALA A 28 4.70 -10.19 -6.50
N LEU A 29 3.44 -9.84 -6.78
CA LEU A 29 2.29 -10.76 -6.72
C LEU A 29 1.68 -11.07 -8.09
N GLY A 30 2.14 -10.44 -9.18
CA GLY A 30 1.56 -10.61 -10.51
C GLY A 30 1.53 -12.05 -11.00
N HIS A 31 2.50 -12.87 -10.57
CA HIS A 31 2.53 -14.31 -10.84
C HIS A 31 1.42 -15.12 -10.13
N LEU A 32 0.71 -14.51 -9.17
CA LEU A 32 -0.44 -15.06 -8.45
C LEU A 32 -1.76 -14.41 -8.90
N ALA A 33 -1.77 -13.65 -10.00
CA ALA A 33 -2.95 -12.90 -10.43
C ALA A 33 -4.19 -13.77 -10.71
N ASP A 34 -4.00 -15.06 -11.00
CA ASP A 34 -5.06 -16.05 -11.19
C ASP A 34 -5.66 -16.56 -9.87
N HIS A 35 -4.95 -16.36 -8.76
CA HIS A 35 -5.34 -16.83 -7.43
C HIS A 35 -5.69 -15.69 -6.47
N VAL A 36 -5.19 -14.47 -6.72
CA VAL A 36 -5.42 -13.29 -5.88
C VAL A 36 -6.32 -12.32 -6.63
N THR A 37 -7.58 -12.26 -6.22
CA THR A 37 -8.58 -11.39 -6.83
C THR A 37 -8.41 -9.93 -6.38
N ARG A 38 -7.97 -9.68 -5.14
CA ARG A 38 -7.77 -8.31 -4.62
C ARG A 38 -6.58 -8.19 -3.65
N VAL A 39 -5.83 -7.10 -3.76
CA VAL A 39 -4.82 -6.69 -2.79
C VAL A 39 -5.17 -5.31 -2.25
N GLU A 40 -5.28 -5.19 -0.93
CA GLU A 40 -5.54 -3.93 -0.22
C GLU A 40 -4.25 -3.51 0.50
N VAL A 41 -3.74 -2.32 0.21
CA VAL A 41 -2.53 -1.76 0.81
C VAL A 41 -2.92 -0.57 1.67
N HIS A 42 -2.67 -0.67 2.97
CA HIS A 42 -2.94 0.38 3.94
C HIS A 42 -1.62 1.02 4.37
N LEU A 43 -1.43 2.27 3.98
CA LEU A 43 -0.29 3.10 4.35
C LEU A 43 -0.74 4.08 5.44
N SER A 44 -0.08 4.08 6.58
CA SER A 44 -0.35 5.01 7.68
C SER A 44 0.91 5.62 8.27
N ASP A 45 0.77 6.80 8.84
CA ASP A 45 1.81 7.45 9.65
C ASP A 45 1.35 7.50 11.12
N GLU A 46 1.97 6.67 11.96
CA GLU A 46 1.61 6.47 13.37
C GLU A 46 2.03 7.65 14.27
N ASN A 47 2.89 8.57 13.81
CA ASN A 47 3.42 9.67 14.63
C ASN A 47 3.07 11.09 14.15
N GLY A 48 2.48 11.24 12.97
CA GLY A 48 2.03 12.53 12.45
C GLY A 48 3.16 13.58 12.44
N LYS A 49 3.09 14.59 13.32
CA LYS A 49 4.10 15.69 13.40
C LYS A 49 5.33 15.40 14.27
N LYS A 50 5.41 14.27 14.97
CA LYS A 50 6.58 13.97 15.83
C LYS A 50 7.62 13.20 15.02
N THR A 51 8.78 13.83 14.80
CA THR A 51 9.93 13.20 14.14
C THR A 51 10.52 12.07 15.00
N GLY A 52 10.30 10.82 14.59
CA GLY A 52 10.94 9.62 15.14
C GLY A 52 11.12 8.58 14.03
N GLY A 53 12.25 7.86 14.02
CA GLY A 53 12.77 7.12 12.85
C GLY A 53 12.00 5.88 12.35
N ARG A 54 10.77 5.64 12.82
CA ARG A 54 9.84 4.61 12.33
C ARG A 54 8.41 5.09 12.55
N ASP A 55 7.97 6.01 11.72
CA ASP A 55 6.66 6.64 11.77
C ASP A 55 5.69 6.06 10.73
N LYS A 56 6.19 5.43 9.67
CA LYS A 56 5.36 4.90 8.58
C LYS A 56 5.13 3.40 8.70
N ARG A 57 3.88 3.00 8.57
CA ARG A 57 3.41 1.62 8.62
C ARG A 57 2.73 1.26 7.30
N CYS A 58 3.02 0.05 6.84
CA CYS A 58 2.38 -0.56 5.67
C CYS A 58 1.78 -1.89 6.10
N MET A 59 0.49 -2.08 5.84
CA MET A 59 -0.22 -3.33 6.02
C MET A 59 -0.80 -3.74 4.66
N MET A 60 -0.68 -5.02 4.32
CA MET A 60 -1.19 -5.55 3.06
C MET A 60 -2.09 -6.74 3.34
N GLU A 61 -3.26 -6.75 2.72
CA GLU A 61 -4.22 -7.84 2.78
C GLU A 61 -4.45 -8.37 1.37
N ALA A 62 -4.44 -9.69 1.20
CA ALA A 62 -4.71 -10.35 -0.08
C ALA A 62 -5.97 -11.20 0.05
N ARG A 63 -6.85 -11.08 -0.94
CA ARG A 63 -8.05 -11.90 -1.08
C ARG A 63 -7.88 -12.87 -2.24
N LEU A 64 -8.20 -14.13 -1.98
CA LEU A 64 -8.21 -15.19 -2.97
C LEU A 64 -9.57 -15.20 -3.67
#